data_AF-A0A8D0PY63-F1
#
_entry.id   AF-A0A8D0PY63-F1
#
_cell.length_a   1.000
_cell.length_b   1.000
_cell.length_c   1.000
_cell.angle_alpha   90.00
_cell.angle_beta   90.00
_cell.angle_gamma   90.00
#
_symmetry.space_group_name_H-M   'P 1'
#
loop_
_entity.id
_entity.type
_entity.pdbx_description
1 polymer ?
#
loop_
_entity_poly.entity_id
_entity_poly.type
_entity_poly.pdbx_seq_one_letter_code
_entity_poly.pdbx_strand_id
1 'polypeptide(L)'
;MAGKVKWVTDIEKSVLINNFEKRGWVQVTESEDWNFYWMSVQTIRNVFSVETGYRLSDDQIVNHFPNHYELTRKDLMVKNIKRYRKELEKEGSPLAEKDESGKYLYLDFVPVTYMLPADYNLFVEEFRKSPSSTWIMKPCGRAQGKGIFLINKLSQIKKWSRDSKTSS
;
A
#
# COMPACT_ATOMS: atom_id res chain seq x y z
N MET A 1 40.94 1.06 -0.49
CA MET A 1 39.99 1.30 0.62
C MET A 1 38.69 1.75 0.00
N ALA A 2 37.58 1.03 0.22
CA ALA A 2 36.27 1.55 -0.17
C ALA A 2 36.04 2.88 0.58
N GLY A 3 35.60 3.92 -0.12
CA GLY A 3 35.31 5.22 0.49
C GLY A 3 34.22 5.11 1.56
N LYS A 4 34.13 6.11 2.44
CA LYS A 4 33.00 6.19 3.39
C LYS A 4 31.70 6.35 2.60
N VAL A 5 30.67 5.60 2.99
CA VAL A 5 29.32 5.71 2.41
C VAL A 5 28.79 7.12 2.65
N LYS A 6 28.29 7.75 1.58
CA LYS A 6 27.64 9.05 1.60
C LYS A 6 26.13 8.89 1.60
N TRP A 7 25.43 9.59 2.49
CA TRP A 7 24.00 9.46 2.64
C TRP A 7 23.24 10.79 2.57
N VAL A 8 21.98 10.69 2.15
CA VAL A 8 21.04 11.81 2.02
C VAL A 8 19.68 11.38 2.59
N THR A 9 18.92 12.32 3.15
CA THR A 9 17.51 12.11 3.47
C THR A 9 16.72 13.42 3.39
N ASP A 10 15.48 13.33 2.91
CA ASP A 10 14.47 14.39 2.93
C ASP A 10 13.52 14.24 4.14
N ILE A 11 13.85 13.33 5.06
CA ILE A 11 13.07 13.05 6.27
C ILE A 11 13.91 13.28 7.52
N GLU A 12 13.52 14.26 8.32
CA GLU A 12 14.14 14.51 9.62
C GLU A 12 13.64 13.50 10.66
N LYS A 13 14.33 12.35 10.75
CA LYS A 13 14.11 11.34 11.80
C LYS A 13 15.41 11.04 12.51
N SER A 14 15.48 11.39 13.80
CA SER A 14 16.65 11.13 14.66
C SER A 14 17.11 9.68 14.64
N VAL A 15 16.18 8.72 14.57
CA VAL A 15 16.54 7.29 14.48
C VAL A 15 17.35 6.94 13.23
N LEU A 16 17.08 7.59 12.10
CA LEU A 16 17.83 7.38 10.85
C LEU A 16 19.19 8.06 10.93
N ILE A 17 19.19 9.34 11.29
CA ILE A 17 20.41 10.16 11.37
C ILE A 17 21.42 9.53 12.34
N ASN A 18 20.98 9.23 13.57
CA ASN A 18 21.82 8.58 14.58
C ASN A 18 22.35 7.21 14.12
N ASN A 19 21.60 6.50 13.27
CA ASN A 19 22.00 5.19 12.77
C ASN A 19 23.10 5.30 11.71
N PHE A 20 23.01 6.29 10.82
CA PHE A 20 24.03 6.59 9.80
C PHE A 20 25.31 7.15 10.43
N GLU A 21 25.18 8.09 11.37
CA GLU A 21 26.31 8.66 12.11
C GLU A 21 27.09 7.59 12.88
N LYS A 22 26.40 6.68 13.59
CA LYS A 22 27.03 5.56 14.30
C LYS A 22 27.77 4.58 13.39
N ARG A 23 27.42 4.54 12.10
CA ARG A 23 28.13 3.74 11.07
C ARG A 23 29.30 4.48 10.45
N GLY A 24 29.54 5.74 10.85
CA GLY A 24 30.57 6.60 10.27
C GLY A 24 30.26 7.02 8.84
N TRP A 25 28.99 6.97 8.42
CA TRP A 25 28.57 7.45 7.10
C TRP A 25 28.57 8.97 7.08
N VAL A 26 28.84 9.55 5.91
CA VAL A 26 28.98 11.00 5.73
C VAL A 26 27.70 11.56 5.14
N GLN A 27 27.09 12.53 5.82
CA GLN A 27 25.93 13.22 5.27
C GLN A 27 26.38 14.14 4.13
N VAL A 28 25.67 14.12 3.02
CA VAL A 28 25.87 15.02 1.88
C VAL A 28 24.52 15.60 1.43
N THR A 29 24.56 16.56 0.51
CA THR A 29 23.37 17.14 -0.13
C THR A 29 22.93 16.34 -1.36
N GLU A 30 21.69 16.55 -1.79
CA GLU A 30 21.11 15.91 -2.99
C GLU A 30 21.86 16.26 -4.29
N SER A 31 22.53 17.41 -4.32
CA SER A 31 23.34 17.88 -5.45
C SER A 31 24.74 17.28 -5.52
N GLU A 32 25.18 16.60 -4.46
CA GLU A 32 26.48 15.95 -4.39
C GLU A 32 26.39 14.49 -4.84
N ASP A 33 27.55 13.87 -5.06
CA ASP A 33 27.65 12.44 -5.25
C ASP A 33 27.28 11.70 -3.95
N TRP A 34 26.30 10.79 -4.01
CA TRP A 34 25.77 10.05 -2.86
C TRP A 34 25.59 8.57 -3.18
N ASN A 35 25.65 7.71 -2.16
CA ASN A 35 25.46 6.26 -2.32
C ASN A 35 24.10 5.77 -1.81
N PHE A 36 23.58 6.39 -0.74
CA PHE A 36 22.32 5.98 -0.14
C PHE A 36 21.40 7.16 0.14
N TYR A 37 20.20 7.18 -0.46
CA TYR A 37 19.20 8.22 -0.20
C TYR A 37 17.96 7.59 0.45
N TRP A 38 17.75 7.92 1.73
CA TRP A 38 16.49 7.65 2.41
C TRP A 38 15.43 8.69 2.04
N MET A 39 14.60 8.35 1.05
CA MET A 39 13.57 9.24 0.50
C MET A 39 12.20 9.05 1.17
N SER A 40 11.45 10.14 1.21
CA SER A 40 10.02 10.16 1.50
C SER A 40 9.23 9.51 0.36
N VAL A 41 7.99 9.11 0.66
CA VAL A 41 7.08 8.53 -0.34
C VAL A 41 6.79 9.52 -1.49
N GLN A 42 6.81 10.83 -1.21
CA GLN A 42 6.56 11.83 -2.24
C GLN A 42 7.76 11.93 -3.19
N THR A 43 8.97 12.05 -2.65
CA THR A 43 10.21 12.19 -3.44
C THR A 43 10.45 10.96 -4.29
N ILE A 44 10.33 9.76 -3.72
CA ILE A 44 10.56 8.53 -4.51
C ILE A 44 9.54 8.36 -5.65
N ARG A 45 8.29 8.80 -5.45
CA ARG A 45 7.28 8.75 -6.53
C ARG A 45 7.67 9.64 -7.71
N ASN A 46 8.27 10.79 -7.43
CA ASN A 46 8.80 11.65 -8.49
C ASN A 46 9.99 10.98 -9.16
N VAL A 47 10.93 10.44 -8.39
CA VAL A 47 12.13 9.74 -8.89
C VAL A 47 11.78 8.54 -9.79
N PHE A 48 10.78 7.75 -9.42
CA PHE A 48 10.31 6.63 -10.26
C PHE A 48 9.31 7.04 -11.35
N SER A 49 8.91 8.31 -11.42
CA SER A 49 8.02 8.79 -12.48
C SER A 49 8.78 8.84 -13.80
N VAL A 50 8.21 8.17 -14.82
CA VAL A 50 8.75 8.16 -16.19
C VAL A 50 8.90 9.57 -16.74
N GLU A 51 8.05 10.52 -16.32
CA GLU A 51 8.07 11.91 -16.75
C GLU A 51 9.35 12.66 -16.36
N THR A 52 9.97 12.27 -15.24
CA THR A 52 11.21 12.92 -14.78
C THR A 52 12.44 12.45 -15.56
N GLY A 53 12.36 11.28 -16.21
CA GLY A 53 13.50 10.65 -16.89
C GLY A 53 14.67 10.30 -15.98
N TYR A 54 14.51 10.41 -14.66
CA TYR A 54 15.59 10.20 -13.69
C TYR A 54 15.98 8.72 -13.64
N ARG A 55 17.28 8.44 -13.62
CA ARG A 55 17.84 7.10 -13.50
C ARG A 55 18.91 7.09 -12.41
N LEU A 56 18.77 6.14 -11.50
CA LEU A 56 19.77 5.86 -10.47
C LEU A 56 21.00 5.23 -11.12
N SER A 57 22.18 5.61 -10.63
CA SER A 57 23.44 4.92 -10.95
C SER A 57 23.54 3.58 -10.22
N ASP A 58 24.43 2.69 -10.68
CA ASP A 58 24.59 1.34 -10.11
C ASP A 58 25.04 1.33 -8.64
N ASP A 59 25.67 2.42 -8.18
CA ASP A 59 26.14 2.62 -6.81
C ASP A 59 25.15 3.41 -5.93
N GLN A 60 24.00 3.80 -6.48
CA GLN A 60 22.94 4.52 -5.80
C GLN A 60 21.83 3.60 -5.31
N ILE A 61 21.56 3.67 -4.02
CA ILE A 61 20.55 2.85 -3.35
C ILE A 61 19.49 3.77 -2.72
N VAL A 62 18.23 3.39 -2.90
CA VAL A 62 17.06 4.05 -2.31
C VAL A 62 16.25 3.08 -1.47
N ASN A 63 15.48 3.59 -0.52
CA ASN A 63 14.73 2.81 0.48
C ASN A 63 13.33 2.32 0.03
N HIS A 64 13.04 2.34 -1.27
CA HIS A 64 11.72 1.98 -1.82
C HIS A 64 11.86 1.24 -3.14
N PHE A 65 10.93 0.32 -3.41
CA PHE A 65 10.81 -0.34 -4.70
C PHE A 65 9.87 0.44 -5.64
N PRO A 66 10.11 0.41 -6.97
CA PRO A 66 9.15 0.86 -7.95
C PRO A 66 7.79 0.17 -7.74
N ASN A 67 6.69 0.91 -7.94
CA ASN A 67 5.32 0.40 -7.76
C ASN A 67 5.00 -0.16 -6.36
N HIS A 68 5.75 0.21 -5.30
CA HIS A 68 5.49 -0.23 -3.92
C HIS A 68 4.03 -0.03 -3.45
N TYR A 69 3.31 0.91 -4.04
CA TYR A 69 1.91 1.20 -3.73
C TYR A 69 0.94 0.07 -4.13
N GLU A 70 1.32 -0.84 -5.04
CA GLU A 70 0.51 -1.99 -5.46
C GLU A 70 0.17 -2.95 -4.32
N LEU A 71 1.06 -3.08 -3.34
CA LEU A 71 0.85 -3.90 -2.15
C LEU A 71 0.56 -3.08 -0.90
N THR A 72 0.92 -1.79 -0.85
CA THR A 72 0.76 -0.98 0.36
C THR A 72 -0.52 -0.13 0.38
N ARG A 73 -1.17 0.09 -0.78
CA ARG A 73 -2.52 0.68 -0.82
C ARG A 73 -3.59 -0.39 -0.71
N LYS A 74 -4.63 -0.13 0.09
CA LYS A 74 -5.65 -1.15 0.42
C LYS A 74 -6.47 -1.60 -0.79
N ASP A 75 -6.82 -0.69 -1.67
CA ASP A 75 -7.56 -0.96 -2.91
C ASP A 75 -6.74 -1.84 -3.87
N LEU A 76 -5.47 -1.47 -4.09
CA LEU A 76 -4.58 -2.21 -4.99
C LEU A 76 -4.20 -3.58 -4.42
N MET A 77 -3.92 -3.67 -3.12
CA MET A 77 -3.66 -4.95 -2.45
C MET A 77 -4.81 -5.94 -2.67
N VAL A 78 -6.06 -5.51 -2.44
CA VAL A 78 -7.25 -6.37 -2.64
C VAL A 78 -7.42 -6.74 -4.11
N LYS A 79 -7.24 -5.80 -5.03
CA LYS A 79 -7.30 -6.06 -6.47
C LYS A 79 -6.25 -7.07 -6.92
N ASN A 80 -5.01 -6.93 -6.44
CA ASN A 80 -3.90 -7.81 -6.77
C ASN A 80 -4.09 -9.22 -6.18
N ILE A 81 -4.60 -9.35 -4.95
CA ILE A 81 -4.89 -10.65 -4.34
C ILE A 81 -6.06 -11.35 -5.05
N LYS A 82 -7.11 -10.61 -5.44
CA LYS A 82 -8.21 -11.16 -6.26
C LYS A 82 -7.69 -11.66 -7.62
N ARG A 83 -6.80 -10.91 -8.28
CA ARG A 83 -6.18 -11.32 -9.55
C ARG A 83 -5.33 -12.59 -9.35
N TYR A 84 -4.46 -12.60 -8.34
CA TYR A 84 -3.58 -13.72 -8.03
C TYR A 84 -4.35 -15.02 -7.77
N ARG A 85 -5.41 -14.97 -6.96
CA ARG A 85 -6.30 -16.13 -6.73
C ARG A 85 -6.89 -16.68 -8.04
N LYS A 86 -7.37 -15.80 -8.93
CA LYS A 86 -7.97 -16.20 -10.22
C LYS A 86 -6.94 -16.79 -11.18
N GLU A 87 -5.70 -16.29 -11.15
CA GLU A 87 -4.60 -16.85 -11.96
C GLU A 87 -4.25 -18.27 -11.48
N LEU A 88 -4.08 -18.46 -10.17
CA LEU A 88 -3.82 -19.77 -9.59
C LEU A 88 -4.94 -20.79 -9.86
N GLU A 89 -6.20 -20.37 -9.85
CA GLU A 89 -7.34 -21.23 -10.24
C GLU A 89 -7.24 -21.70 -11.68
N LYS A 90 -6.90 -20.79 -12.61
CA LYS A 90 -6.75 -21.12 -14.03
C LYS A 90 -5.59 -22.07 -14.27
N GLU A 91 -4.53 -21.95 -13.48
CA GLU A 91 -3.34 -22.79 -13.55
C GLU A 91 -3.53 -24.14 -12.85
N GLY A 92 -4.67 -24.36 -12.16
CA GLY A 92 -4.90 -25.56 -11.38
C GLY A 92 -3.94 -25.70 -10.19
N SER A 93 -3.43 -24.59 -9.67
CA SER A 93 -2.47 -24.61 -8.56
C SER A 93 -3.10 -25.18 -7.30
N PRO A 94 -2.42 -26.08 -6.56
CA PRO A 94 -2.86 -26.55 -5.25
C PRO A 94 -3.11 -25.42 -4.24
N LEU A 95 -2.46 -24.26 -4.41
CA LEU A 95 -2.68 -23.10 -3.55
C LEU A 95 -4.09 -22.51 -3.69
N ALA A 96 -4.75 -22.71 -4.84
CA ALA A 96 -6.13 -22.27 -5.07
C ALA A 96 -7.19 -23.29 -4.66
N GLU A 97 -6.79 -24.38 -3.99
CA GLU A 97 -7.71 -25.38 -3.46
C GLU A 97 -8.76 -24.74 -2.53
N LYS A 98 -10.00 -25.21 -2.65
CA LYS A 98 -11.15 -24.74 -1.87
C LYS A 98 -11.79 -25.90 -1.14
N ASP A 99 -12.34 -25.61 0.04
CA ASP A 99 -13.19 -26.54 0.77
C ASP A 99 -14.59 -26.67 0.11
N GLU A 100 -15.42 -27.54 0.69
CA GLU A 100 -16.80 -27.80 0.25
C GLU A 100 -17.70 -26.55 0.28
N SER A 101 -17.34 -25.53 1.08
CA SER A 101 -18.05 -24.25 1.16
C SER A 101 -17.59 -23.23 0.11
N GLY A 102 -16.60 -23.59 -0.72
CA GLY A 102 -16.02 -22.73 -1.76
C GLY A 102 -14.97 -21.74 -1.23
N LYS A 103 -14.47 -21.94 -0.01
CA LYS A 103 -13.49 -21.08 0.64
C LYS A 103 -12.08 -21.60 0.40
N TYR A 104 -11.14 -20.71 0.08
CA TYR A 104 -9.76 -21.13 -0.16
C TYR A 104 -9.12 -21.71 1.10
N LEU A 105 -8.43 -22.85 0.97
CA LEU A 105 -7.72 -23.48 2.08
C LEU A 105 -6.48 -22.68 2.49
N TYR A 106 -5.67 -22.26 1.51
CA TYR A 106 -4.39 -21.59 1.76
C TYR A 106 -4.44 -20.08 1.56
N LEU A 107 -5.46 -19.59 0.85
CA LEU A 107 -5.55 -18.18 0.47
C LEU A 107 -6.61 -17.40 1.24
N ASP A 108 -7.26 -17.97 2.26
CA ASP A 108 -8.22 -17.26 3.12
C ASP A 108 -7.55 -16.46 4.25
N PHE A 109 -6.79 -15.44 3.90
CA PHE A 109 -6.15 -14.53 4.86
C PHE A 109 -6.53 -13.06 4.63
N VAL A 110 -7.34 -12.78 3.61
CA VAL A 110 -7.87 -11.44 3.33
C VAL A 110 -9.37 -11.45 3.52
N PRO A 111 -9.91 -10.57 4.40
CA PRO A 111 -11.35 -10.49 4.62
C PRO A 111 -12.07 -10.08 3.34
N VAL A 112 -13.35 -10.50 3.23
CA VAL A 112 -14.22 -10.07 2.13
C VAL A 112 -14.22 -8.55 2.05
N THR A 113 -13.81 -8.02 0.89
CA THR A 113 -13.59 -6.59 0.69
C THR A 113 -14.15 -6.15 -0.65
N TYR A 114 -14.82 -4.99 -0.63
CA TYR A 114 -15.46 -4.35 -1.77
C TYR A 114 -14.91 -2.93 -1.97
N MET A 115 -14.64 -2.56 -3.21
CA MET A 115 -14.12 -1.23 -3.59
C MET A 115 -15.28 -0.31 -3.97
N LEU A 116 -15.63 0.65 -3.11
CA LEU A 116 -16.69 1.61 -3.41
C LEU A 116 -16.14 2.81 -4.23
N PRO A 117 -16.91 3.35 -5.17
CA PRO A 117 -18.32 3.03 -5.48
C PRO A 117 -18.52 1.83 -6.42
N ALA A 118 -17.47 1.32 -7.07
CA ALA A 118 -17.57 0.31 -8.13
C ALA A 118 -18.28 -0.99 -7.70
N ASP A 119 -17.99 -1.49 -6.51
CA ASP A 119 -18.52 -2.73 -5.97
C ASP A 119 -19.75 -2.51 -5.07
N TYR A 120 -20.42 -1.36 -5.12
CA TYR A 120 -21.50 -1.01 -4.18
C TYR A 120 -22.64 -2.02 -4.19
N ASN A 121 -23.11 -2.44 -5.36
CA ASN A 121 -24.23 -3.40 -5.47
C ASN A 121 -23.86 -4.77 -4.90
N LEU A 122 -22.66 -5.27 -5.21
CA LEU A 122 -22.13 -6.52 -4.67
C LEU A 122 -22.01 -6.47 -3.15
N PHE A 123 -21.54 -5.35 -2.61
CA PHE A 123 -21.49 -5.14 -1.16
C PHE A 123 -22.90 -5.14 -0.54
N VAL A 124 -23.89 -4.50 -1.16
CA VAL A 124 -25.27 -4.49 -0.65
C VAL A 124 -25.88 -5.89 -0.62
N GLU A 125 -25.62 -6.70 -1.66
CA GLU A 125 -26.04 -8.11 -1.70
C GLU A 125 -25.42 -8.92 -0.57
N GLU A 126 -24.10 -8.79 -0.35
CA GLU A 126 -23.40 -9.48 0.72
C GLU A 126 -23.88 -9.04 2.10
N PHE A 127 -24.06 -7.74 2.31
CA PHE A 127 -24.58 -7.18 3.56
C PHE A 127 -25.95 -7.76 3.93
N ARG A 128 -26.82 -8.00 2.94
CA ARG A 128 -28.17 -8.55 3.16
C ARG A 128 -28.16 -10.02 3.59
N LYS A 129 -27.11 -10.78 3.29
CA LYS A 129 -26.97 -12.18 3.76
C LYS A 129 -26.82 -12.28 5.27
N SER A 130 -26.18 -11.29 5.89
CA SER A 130 -26.02 -11.21 7.34
C SER A 130 -26.16 -9.75 7.83
N PRO A 131 -27.40 -9.25 7.98
CA PRO A 131 -27.65 -7.84 8.32
C PRO A 131 -27.11 -7.40 9.70
N SER A 132 -26.84 -8.36 10.59
CA SER A 132 -26.23 -8.10 11.90
C SER A 132 -24.70 -7.97 11.86
N SER A 133 -24.07 -8.25 10.71
CA SER A 133 -22.62 -8.17 10.56
C SER A 133 -22.13 -6.72 10.62
N THR A 134 -21.04 -6.51 11.36
CA THR A 134 -20.35 -5.22 11.42
C THR A 134 -19.27 -5.17 10.34
N TRP A 135 -19.29 -4.11 9.53
CA TRP A 135 -18.31 -3.87 8.48
C TRP A 135 -17.43 -2.68 8.83
N ILE A 136 -16.17 -2.72 8.37
CA ILE A 136 -15.21 -1.64 8.58
C ILE A 136 -14.95 -0.93 7.25
N MET A 137 -15.28 0.36 7.20
CA MET A 137 -14.98 1.22 6.07
C MET A 137 -13.64 1.90 6.28
N LYS A 138 -12.79 1.90 5.24
CA LYS A 138 -11.43 2.44 5.29
C LYS A 138 -11.14 3.25 4.02
N PRO A 139 -10.50 4.43 4.12
CA PRO A 139 -9.98 5.12 2.94
C PRO A 139 -8.78 4.36 2.34
N CYS A 140 -8.70 4.30 1.02
CA CYS A 140 -7.70 3.51 0.29
C CYS A 140 -6.27 3.90 0.64
N GLY A 141 -5.96 5.21 0.59
CA GLY A 141 -4.61 5.76 0.74
C GLY A 141 -4.30 6.44 2.07
N ARG A 142 -5.18 6.34 3.09
CA ARG A 142 -4.92 6.94 4.42
C ARG A 142 -4.36 5.92 5.42
N ALA A 143 -3.64 6.42 6.41
CA ALA A 143 -3.04 5.64 7.50
C ALA A 143 -3.49 6.16 8.89
N GLN A 144 -2.97 5.54 9.96
CA GLN A 144 -3.19 5.96 11.36
C GLN A 144 -4.67 5.92 11.82
N GLY A 145 -5.50 5.07 11.23
CA GLY A 145 -6.91 4.97 11.59
C GLY A 145 -7.80 6.15 11.14
N LYS A 146 -7.22 7.20 10.53
CA LYS A 146 -7.97 8.39 10.12
C LYS A 146 -8.97 8.07 9.01
N GLY A 147 -10.24 8.40 9.26
CA GLY A 147 -11.34 8.14 8.35
C GLY A 147 -11.84 6.69 8.34
N ILE A 148 -11.39 5.85 9.28
CA ILE A 148 -11.96 4.52 9.49
C ILE A 148 -13.25 4.66 10.30
N PHE A 149 -14.28 3.90 9.94
CA PHE A 149 -15.51 3.81 10.72
C PHE A 149 -16.17 2.45 10.55
N LEU A 150 -16.94 2.06 11.55
CA LEU A 150 -17.71 0.83 11.56
C LEU A 150 -19.15 1.12 11.11
N ILE A 151 -19.72 0.22 10.32
CA ILE A 151 -21.11 0.27 9.92
C ILE A 151 -21.80 -1.06 10.24
N ASN A 152 -23.04 -0.96 10.65
CA ASN A 152 -23.96 -2.09 10.83
C ASN A 152 -25.34 -1.80 10.20
N LYS A 153 -25.47 -0.68 9.48
CA LYS A 153 -26.66 -0.31 8.70
C LYS A 153 -26.23 0.33 7.39
N LEU A 154 -26.86 -0.06 6.27
CA LEU A 154 -26.55 0.49 4.93
C LEU A 154 -26.71 2.02 4.84
N SER A 155 -27.62 2.61 5.62
CA SER A 155 -27.83 4.07 5.65
C SER A 155 -26.59 4.86 6.09
N GLN A 156 -25.68 4.25 6.84
CA GLN A 156 -24.46 4.89 7.33
C GLN A 156 -23.43 5.16 6.21
N ILE A 157 -23.51 4.44 5.09
CA ILE A 157 -22.59 4.58 3.94
C ILE A 157 -22.80 5.92 3.22
N LYS A 158 -24.07 6.35 3.08
CA LYS A 158 -24.42 7.59 2.36
C LYS A 158 -23.83 8.84 3.02
N LYS A 159 -23.64 8.81 4.34
CA LYS A 159 -23.02 9.91 5.10
C LYS A 159 -21.57 10.13 4.65
N TRP A 160 -20.83 9.05 4.42
CA TRP A 160 -19.42 9.10 4.03
C TRP A 160 -19.19 9.55 2.58
N SER A 161 -20.05 9.16 1.63
CA SER A 161 -19.92 9.58 0.23
C SER A 161 -19.95 11.11 0.04
N ARG A 162 -20.54 11.85 0.99
CA ARG A 162 -20.60 13.32 0.96
C ARG A 162 -19.32 13.95 1.50
N ASP A 163 -18.76 13.39 2.57
CA ASP A 163 -17.55 13.91 3.22
C ASP A 163 -16.26 13.66 2.40
N SER A 164 -16.23 12.62 1.57
CA SER A 164 -15.10 12.35 0.68
C SER A 164 -14.91 13.38 -0.43
N LYS A 165 -15.98 14.11 -0.81
CA LYS A 165 -15.93 15.13 -1.88
C LYS A 165 -15.37 16.48 -1.42
N THR A 166 -15.37 16.76 -0.12
CA THR A 166 -14.92 18.04 0.45
C THR A 166 -13.46 18.01 0.93
N SER A 167 -12.78 16.87 0.82
CA SER A 167 -11.42 16.67 1.34
C SER A 167 -10.41 16.17 0.29
N SER A 168 -10.68 16.41 -1.00
CA SER A 168 -9.74 16.14 -2.10
C SER A 168 -8.89 17.37 -2.37
#